data_AF-A0A316I3Y3-F1
#
_entry.id   AF-A0A316I3Y3-F1
#
_cell.length_a   1.000
_cell.length_b   1.000
_cell.length_c   1.000
_cell.angle_alpha   90.00
_cell.angle_beta   90.00
_cell.angle_gamma   90.00
#
_symmetry.space_group_name_H-M   'P 1'
#
loop_
_entity.id
_entity.type
_entity.pdbx_description
1 polymer ?
#
loop_
_entity_poly.entity_id
_entity_poly.type
_entity_poly.pdbx_seq_one_letter_code
_entity_poly.pdbx_strand_id
1 'polypeptide(L)'
;MPKFAHFSLDGVRRLSSVAEFRVTDPSVTLVRVDRLGVVHQARSPAEKRAMLVAASDGDLVLAGGREVVAVDDIPAARAQACIR
;
A
#
# COMPACT_ATOMS: atom_id res chain seq x y z
N MET A 1 16.87 -1.68 18.63
CA MET A 1 15.78 -2.34 17.89
C MET A 1 16.27 -2.64 16.48
N PRO A 2 16.03 -3.83 15.94
CA PRO A 2 16.30 -4.10 14.53
C PRO A 2 15.42 -3.16 13.68
N LYS A 3 16.04 -2.37 12.82
CA LYS A 3 15.34 -1.57 11.81
C LYS A 3 15.11 -2.48 10.61
N PHE A 4 13.90 -2.50 10.04
CA PHE A 4 13.69 -3.18 8.77
C PHE A 4 14.51 -2.45 7.72
N ALA A 5 15.57 -3.08 7.21
CA ALA A 5 16.40 -2.48 6.18
C ALA A 5 15.58 -2.35 4.88
N HIS A 6 14.90 -3.44 4.49
CA HIS A 6 13.94 -3.51 3.39
C HIS A 6 12.95 -4.65 3.64
N PHE A 7 11.71 -4.50 3.18
CA PHE A 7 10.75 -5.59 3.11
C PHE A 7 10.95 -6.35 1.78
N SER A 8 11.16 -7.67 1.84
CA SER A 8 11.09 -8.50 0.64
C SER A 8 9.63 -8.74 0.27
N LEU A 9 9.33 -8.65 -1.03
CA LEU A 9 8.02 -8.97 -1.60
C LEU A 9 8.00 -10.39 -2.20
N ASP A 10 9.01 -11.21 -1.93
CA ASP A 10 9.08 -12.58 -2.43
C ASP A 10 7.90 -13.40 -1.89
N GLY A 11 7.22 -14.11 -2.80
CA GLY A 11 6.01 -14.87 -2.47
C GLY A 11 4.75 -14.02 -2.24
N VAL A 12 4.85 -12.68 -2.30
CA VAL A 12 3.69 -11.79 -2.21
C VAL A 12 3.26 -11.34 -3.60
N ARG A 13 1.97 -11.47 -3.89
CA ARG A 13 1.41 -10.99 -5.16
C ARG A 13 1.51 -9.47 -5.23
N ARG A 14 2.02 -8.96 -6.35
CA ARG A 14 2.26 -7.52 -6.55
C ARG A 14 1.06 -6.86 -7.20
N LEU A 15 0.76 -5.62 -6.80
CA LEU A 15 -0.34 -4.85 -7.35
C LEU A 15 -0.18 -4.66 -8.87
N SER A 16 1.05 -4.40 -9.33
CA SER A 16 1.39 -4.31 -10.76
C SER A 16 1.03 -5.56 -11.58
N SER A 17 0.91 -6.72 -10.93
CA SER A 17 0.54 -8.01 -11.56
C SER A 17 -0.96 -8.30 -11.55
N VAL A 18 -1.77 -7.43 -10.94
CA VAL A 18 -3.23 -7.59 -10.85
C VAL A 18 -3.89 -6.54 -11.72
N ALA A 19 -4.41 -6.97 -12.88
CA ALA A 19 -5.24 -6.11 -13.70
C ALA A 19 -6.47 -5.64 -12.89
N GLU A 20 -6.85 -4.37 -13.08
CA GLU A 20 -8.08 -3.74 -12.55
C GLU A 20 -8.16 -3.50 -11.03
N PHE A 21 -7.11 -3.79 -10.24
CA PHE A 21 -7.14 -3.49 -8.81
C PHE A 21 -7.07 -1.98 -8.55
N ARG A 22 -8.10 -1.43 -7.91
CA ARG A 22 -8.15 0.00 -7.52
C ARG A 22 -7.94 0.15 -6.02
N VAL A 23 -6.80 0.71 -5.62
CA VAL A 23 -6.48 0.97 -4.20
C VAL A 23 -7.48 1.91 -3.51
N THR A 24 -8.22 2.70 -4.29
CA THR A 24 -9.26 3.62 -3.81
C THR A 24 -10.63 2.95 -3.61
N ASP A 25 -10.82 1.71 -4.06
CA ASP A 25 -12.10 1.00 -3.93
C ASP A 25 -12.55 0.98 -2.46
N PRO A 26 -13.81 1.28 -2.14
CA PRO A 26 -14.31 1.30 -0.75
C PRO A 26 -14.12 -0.01 0.01
N SER A 27 -14.11 -1.16 -0.69
CA SER A 27 -13.91 -2.48 -0.11
C SER A 27 -12.45 -2.80 0.22
N VAL A 28 -11.51 -2.05 -0.34
CA VAL A 28 -10.07 -2.21 -0.09
C VAL A 28 -9.68 -1.51 1.20
N THR A 29 -8.83 -2.14 1.99
CA THR A 29 -8.12 -1.54 3.12
C THR A 29 -6.64 -1.44 2.76
N LEU A 30 -6.03 -0.28 3.00
CA LEU A 30 -4.57 -0.17 2.92
C LEU A 30 -3.96 -0.37 4.31
N VAL A 31 -2.86 -1.11 4.35
CA VAL A 31 -2.02 -1.30 5.52
C VAL A 31 -0.61 -0.86 5.15
N ARG A 32 -0.02 0.07 5.90
CA ARG A 32 1.38 0.47 5.76
C ARG A 32 2.15 0.03 6.99
N VAL A 33 3.26 -0.67 6.79
CA VAL A 33 4.28 -0.87 7.82
C VAL A 33 5.45 0.05 7.50
N ASP A 34 5.72 1.01 8.38
CA ASP A 34 6.84 1.93 8.17
C ASP A 34 8.20 1.28 8.51
N ARG A 35 9.29 1.98 8.22
CA ARG A 35 10.67 1.52 8.50
C ARG A 35 10.97 1.29 9.99
N LEU A 36 10.15 1.85 10.89
CA LEU A 36 10.25 1.64 12.33
C LEU A 36 9.45 0.42 12.80
N GLY A 37 8.69 -0.21 11.89
CA GLY A 37 7.81 -1.34 12.18
C GLY A 37 6.43 -0.92 12.67
N VAL A 38 6.06 0.36 12.57
CA VAL A 38 4.74 0.86 12.99
C VAL A 38 3.73 0.56 11.90
N VAL A 39 2.61 -0.04 12.31
CA VAL A 39 1.51 -0.41 11.42
C VAL A 39 0.45 0.69 11.41
N HIS A 40 0.09 1.14 10.21
CA HIS A 40 -0.98 2.09 9.97
C HIS A 40 -2.04 1.46 9.06
N GLN A 41 -3.31 1.76 9.32
CA GLN A 41 -4.43 1.27 8.52
C GLN A 41 -5.22 2.46 7.94
N ALA A 42 -5.68 2.34 6.69
CA ALA A 42 -6.52 3.31 6.02
C ALA A 42 -7.70 2.61 5.33
N ARG A 43 -8.92 3.08 5.59
CA ARG A 43 -10.16 2.52 5.03
C ARG A 43 -10.90 3.55 4.18
N SER A 44 -10.98 4.80 4.64
CA SER A 44 -11.63 5.86 3.88
C SER A 44 -10.77 6.30 2.69
N PRO A 45 -11.38 6.82 1.60
CA PRO A 45 -10.62 7.36 0.48
C PRO A 45 -9.62 8.47 0.88
N ALA A 46 -9.97 9.29 1.87
CA ALA A 46 -9.10 10.34 2.38
C ALA A 46 -7.89 9.77 3.13
N GLU A 47 -8.10 8.78 4.01
CA GLU A 47 -7.01 8.09 4.72
C GLU A 47 -6.08 7.37 3.74
N LYS A 48 -6.64 6.70 2.72
CA LYS A 48 -5.86 5.96 1.71
C LYS A 48 -4.95 6.91 0.94
N ARG A 49 -5.47 8.07 0.52
CA ARG A 49 -4.68 9.13 -0.11
C ARG A 49 -3.58 9.62 0.81
N ALA A 50 -3.90 9.94 2.07
CA ALA A 50 -2.91 10.40 3.04
C ALA A 50 -1.80 9.36 3.28
N MET A 51 -2.17 8.08 3.40
CA MET A 51 -1.22 6.98 3.56
C MET A 51 -0.30 6.84 2.34
N LEU A 52 -0.85 6.86 1.12
CA LEU A 52 -0.07 6.75 -0.11
C LEU A 52 0.85 7.96 -0.35
N VAL A 53 0.45 9.15 0.11
CA VAL A 53 1.30 10.36 0.10
C VAL A 53 2.44 10.23 1.10
N ALA A 54 2.16 9.70 2.29
CA ALA A 54 3.15 9.54 3.36
C ALA A 54 4.08 8.33 3.18
N ALA A 55 3.71 7.36 2.34
CA ALA A 55 4.50 6.15 2.10
C ALA A 55 5.79 6.46 1.32
N SER A 56 6.89 5.85 1.75
CA SER A 56 8.20 5.88 1.11
C SER A 56 8.60 4.52 0.55
N ASP A 57 9.65 4.47 -0.26
CA ASP A 57 10.16 3.22 -0.86
C ASP A 57 10.66 2.17 0.15
N GLY A 58 10.84 2.56 1.42
CA GLY A 58 11.23 1.63 2.48
C GLY A 58 10.06 1.15 3.32
N ASP A 59 8.84 1.61 3.04
CA ASP A 59 7.63 1.16 3.71
C ASP A 59 7.02 -0.02 2.95
N LEU A 60 6.47 -0.98 3.67
CA LEU A 60 5.62 -2.01 3.07
C LEU A 60 4.19 -1.49 3.03
N VAL A 61 3.60 -1.39 1.84
CA VAL A 61 2.18 -1.08 1.70
C VAL A 61 1.46 -2.29 1.12
N LEU A 62 0.41 -2.73 1.81
CA LEU A 62 -0.46 -3.83 1.39
C LEU A 62 -1.86 -3.29 1.12
N ALA A 63 -2.48 -3.78 0.08
CA ALA A 63 -3.89 -3.56 -0.20
C ALA A 63 -4.65 -4.87 0.03
N GLY A 64 -5.54 -4.87 1.01
CA GLY A 64 -6.35 -6.02 1.39
C GLY A 64 -7.82 -5.81 1.02
N GLY A 65 -8.39 -6.76 0.27
CA GLY A 65 -9.82 -6.84 -0.05
C GLY A 65 -10.23 -8.32 -0.12
N ARG A 66 -10.69 -8.78 -1.29
CA ARG A 66 -10.86 -10.22 -1.55
C ARG A 66 -9.53 -10.98 -1.60
N GLU A 67 -8.47 -10.28 -1.98
CA GLU A 67 -7.09 -10.75 -2.00
C GLU A 67 -6.19 -9.74 -1.29
N VAL A 68 -4.97 -10.16 -0.92
CA VAL A 68 -3.94 -9.28 -0.38
C VAL A 68 -2.83 -9.14 -1.42
N VAL A 69 -2.54 -7.91 -1.81
CA VAL A 69 -1.47 -7.58 -2.76
C VAL A 69 -0.54 -6.53 -2.18
N ALA A 70 0.74 -6.64 -2.47
CA ALA A 70 1.72 -5.61 -2.16
C ALA A 70 1.61 -4.46 -3.16
N VAL A 71 1.53 -3.23 -2.67
CA VAL A 71 1.61 -2.02 -3.50
C VAL A 71 3.09 -1.77 -3.79
N ASP A 72 3.57 -2.35 -4.88
CA ASP A 72 4.97 -2.34 -5.30
C ASP A 72 5.36 -1.07 -6.09
N ASP A 73 4.38 -0.34 -6.62
CA ASP A 73 4.55 0.96 -7.27
C ASP A 73 3.73 2.04 -6.53
N ILE A 74 4.33 2.62 -5.49
CA ILE A 74 3.73 3.69 -4.69
C ILE A 74 3.43 4.94 -5.54
N PRO A 75 4.34 5.41 -6.42
CA PRO A 75 4.03 6.53 -7.33
C PRO A 75 2.78 6.30 -8.18
N ALA A 76 2.64 5.14 -8.83
CA ALA A 76 1.47 4.82 -9.64
C ALA A 76 0.20 4.71 -8.79
N ALA A 77 0.27 4.07 -7.62
CA ALA A 77 -0.86 3.97 -6.69
C ALA A 77 -1.31 5.35 -6.20
N ARG A 78 -0.36 6.27 -5.94
CA ARG A 78 -0.64 7.66 -5.57
C ARG A 78 -1.32 8.41 -6.72
N ALA A 79 -0.84 8.25 -7.94
CA ALA A 79 -1.46 8.86 -9.12
C ALA A 79 -2.92 8.41 -9.28
N GLN A 80 -3.19 7.10 -9.15
CA GLN A 80 -4.56 6.57 -9.16
C GLN A 80 -5.43 7.16 -8.04
N ALA A 81 -4.86 7.37 -6.85
CA ALA A 81 -5.59 7.91 -5.71
C ALA A 81 -5.93 9.40 -5.84
N CYS A 82 -5.18 10.15 -6.66
CA CYS A 82 -5.37 11.58 -6.90
C CYS A 82 -6.34 11.91 -8.04
N ILE A 83 -6.61 10.96 -8.95
CA ILE A 83 -7.57 11.17 -10.05
C ILE A 83 -9.00 11.16 -9.45
N ARG A 84 -9.76 12.20 -9.78
CA ARG A 84 -11.10 12.48 -9.24
C ARG A 84 -12.16 12.19 -10.28
#